data_AF-A0A9P6RD76-F1
#
_entry.id   AF-A0A9P6RD76-F1
#
_cell.length_a   1.000
_cell.length_b   1.000
_cell.length_c   1.000
_cell.angle_alpha   90.00
_cell.angle_beta   90.00
_cell.angle_gamma   90.00
#
_symmetry.space_group_name_H-M   'P 1'
#
loop_
_entity.id
_entity.type
_entity.pdbx_description
1 polymer ?
#
loop_
_entity_poly.entity_id
_entity_poly.type
_entity_poly.pdbx_seq_one_letter_code
_entity_poly.pdbx_strand_id
1 'polypeptide(L)' 'MNLRQVLTNSLNVLMMLFGVFMSYKAWGLYTNCESPLVVVLSESMEPAFARGDILFLSNPKKAIDIGEIC' A
#
# COMPACT_ATOMS: atom_id res chain seq x y z
N MET A 1 33.37 -14.74 -14.38
CA MET A 1 31.92 -14.70 -14.06
C MET A 1 31.15 -15.10 -15.31
N ASN A 2 30.29 -16.12 -15.23
CA ASN A 2 29.46 -16.52 -16.36
C ASN A 2 28.38 -15.46 -16.60
N LEU A 3 28.42 -14.77 -17.75
CA LEU A 3 27.46 -13.70 -18.11
C LEU A 3 26.00 -14.18 -17.99
N ARG A 4 25.75 -15.42 -18.41
CA ARG A 4 24.43 -16.07 -18.28
C ARG A 4 23.96 -16.13 -16.83
N GLN A 5 24.85 -16.49 -15.91
CA GLN A 5 24.54 -16.63 -14.49
C GLN A 5 24.25 -15.27 -13.83
N VAL A 6 25.01 -14.24 -14.22
CA VAL A 6 24.74 -12.86 -13.76
C VAL A 6 23.37 -12.39 -14.25
N LEU A 7 23.06 -12.57 -15.54
CA LEU A 7 21.76 -12.22 -16.12
C LEU A 7 20.59 -12.93 -15.42
N THR A 8 20.70 -14.23 -15.17
CA THR A 8 19.65 -15.00 -14.48
C THR A 8 19.46 -14.52 -13.04
N ASN A 9 20.53 -14.27 -12.30
CA ASN A 9 20.43 -13.75 -10.93
C ASN A 9 19.80 -12.36 -10.89
N SER A 10 20.19 -11.46 -11.78
CA SER A 10 19.59 -10.13 -11.90
C SER A 10 18.11 -10.21 -12.21
N LEU A 11 17.70 -11.09 -13.13
CA LEU A 11 16.30 -11.28 -13.49
C LEU A 11 15.47 -11.78 -12.30
N ASN A 12 16.00 -12.72 -11.51
CA ASN A 12 15.31 -13.22 -10.31
C ASN A 12 15.05 -12.12 -9.29
N VAL A 13 16.04 -11.25 -9.05
CA VAL A 13 15.87 -10.09 -8.15
C VAL A 13 14.83 -9.12 -8.70
N LEU A 14 14.86 -8.82 -10.00
CA LEU A 14 13.86 -7.96 -10.64
C LEU A 14 12.45 -8.55 -10.51
N MET A 15 12.28 -9.85 -10.78
CA MET A 15 10.99 -10.52 -10.65
C MET A 15 10.44 -10.45 -9.23
N MET A 16 11.29 -10.61 -8.21
CA MET A 16 10.89 -10.45 -6.81
C MET A 16 10.41 -9.03 -6.51
N LEU A 17 11.17 -8.01 -6.94
CA LEU A 17 10.82 -6.60 -6.73
C LEU A 17 9.51 -6.22 -7.44
N PHE A 18 9.35 -6.64 -8.70
CA PHE A 18 8.12 -6.41 -9.45
C PHE A 18 6.94 -7.16 -8.85
N GLY A 19 7.14 -8.37 -8.33
CA GLY A 19 6.11 -9.12 -7.62
C GLY A 19 5.56 -8.33 -6.43
N VAL A 20 6.44 -7.83 -5.56
CA VAL A 20 6.04 -7.01 -4.39
C VAL A 20 5.33 -5.73 -4.83
N PHE A 21 5.86 -5.01 -5.82
CA PHE A 21 5.26 -3.78 -6.33
C PHE A 21 3.86 -4.00 -6.92
N MET A 22 3.70 -5.06 -7.74
CA MET A 22 2.41 -5.40 -8.32
C MET A 22 1.41 -5.86 -7.27
N SER A 23 1.83 -6.60 -6.24
CA SER A 23 0.97 -6.94 -5.10
C SER A 23 0.45 -5.70 -4.37
N TYR A 24 1.32 -4.71 -4.13
CA TYR A 24 0.90 -3.44 -3.52
C TYR A 24 -0.12 -2.68 -4.40
N LYS A 25 0.09 -2.64 -5.71
CA LYS A 25 -0.87 -2.02 -6.65
C LYS A 25 -2.18 -2.80 -6.76
N ALA A 26 -2.14 -4.13 -6.69
CA ALA A 26 -3.34 -4.97 -6.63
C ALA A 26 -4.16 -4.69 -5.36
N TRP A 27 -3.51 -4.45 -4.23
CA TRP A 27 -4.19 -3.97 -3.01
C TRP A 27 -4.89 -2.64 -3.21
N GLY A 28 -4.24 -1.65 -3.84
CA GLY A 28 -4.89 -0.38 -4.15
C GLY A 28 -6.12 -0.53 -5.07
N LEU A 29 -6.07 -1.44 -6.04
CA LEU A 29 -7.24 -1.75 -6.87
C LEU A 29 -8.36 -2.42 -6.06
N TYR A 30 -8.03 -3.32 -5.14
CA TYR A 30 -9.00 -4.01 -4.28
C TYR A 30 -9.72 -3.04 -3.34
N THR A 31 -8.97 -2.15 -2.69
CA THR A 31 -9.52 -1.14 -1.79
C THR A 31 -10.08 0.08 -2.52
N ASN A 32 -9.94 0.14 -3.85
CA ASN A 32 -10.36 1.28 -4.67
C ASN A 32 -9.72 2.61 -4.21
N CYS A 33 -8.49 2.54 -3.71
CA CYS A 33 -7.67 3.64 -3.24
C CYS A 33 -6.29 3.57 -3.90
N GLU A 34 -5.78 4.67 -4.45
CA GLU A 34 -4.45 4.68 -5.06
C GLU A 34 -3.33 4.34 -4.04
N SER A 35 -3.53 4.77 -2.80
CA SER A 35 -2.62 4.59 -1.67
C SER A 35 -3.41 4.04 -0.48
N PRO A 36 -3.57 2.70 -0.37
CA PRO A 36 -4.32 2.08 0.72
C PRO A 36 -3.62 2.18 2.08
N LEU A 37 -2.35 2.57 2.14
CA LEU A 37 -1.61 2.75 3.38
C LEU A 37 -1.10 4.19 3.47
N VAL A 38 -1.50 4.91 4.51
CA VAL A 38 -1.08 6.30 4.75
C VAL A 38 -0.70 6.50 6.22
N VAL A 39 0.06 7.56 6.50
CA VAL A 39 0.46 7.93 7.85
C VAL A 39 -0.18 9.25 8.25
N VAL A 40 -0.63 9.36 9.50
CA VAL A 40 -1.20 10.59 10.05
C VAL A 40 -0.09 11.61 10.29
N LEU A 41 -0.16 12.73 9.56
CA LEU A 41 0.82 13.82 9.66
C LEU A 41 0.43 14.88 10.70
N SER A 42 -0.85 14.97 11.02
CA SER A 42 -1.43 16.00 11.90
C SER A 42 -2.42 15.40 12.88
N GLU A 43 -2.41 15.88 14.12
CA GLU A 43 -3.28 15.48 15.24
C GLU A 43 -4.72 16.05 15.13
N SER A 44 -5.25 16.26 13.93
CA SER A 44 -6.61 16.80 13.77
C SER A 44 -7.71 15.80 14.13
N MET A 45 -7.36 14.53 14.31
CA MET A 45 -8.27 13.44 14.63
C MET A 45 -8.05 12.88 16.05
N GLU A 46 -7.40 13.65 16.93
CA GLU A 46 -7.31 13.30 18.34
C GLU A 46 -8.71 13.26 18.99
N PRO A 47 -8.99 12.30 19.89
CA PRO A 47 -8.06 11.35 20.50
C PRO A 47 -7.91 9.99 19.75
N ALA A 48 -8.60 9.79 18.62
CA ALA A 48 -8.65 8.50 17.95
C ALA A 48 -7.37 8.16 17.17
N PHE A 49 -6.71 9.17 16.59
CA PHE A 49 -5.47 9.00 15.85
C PHE A 49 -4.44 10.05 16.25
N ALA A 50 -3.23 9.59 16.53
CA ALA A 50 -2.08 10.40 16.86
C ALA A 50 -1.14 10.55 15.65
N ARG A 51 -0.25 11.53 15.72
CA ARG A 51 0.78 11.71 14.69
C ARG A 51 1.67 10.47 14.61
N GLY A 52 1.82 9.93 13.40
CA GLY A 52 2.62 8.74 13.15
C GLY A 52 1.83 7.43 13.09
N ASP A 53 0.53 7.44 13.39
CA ASP A 53 -0.33 6.27 13.22
C ASP A 53 -0.47 5.91 11.73
N ILE A 54 -0.50 4.61 11.45
CA ILE A 54 -0.67 4.06 10.11
C ILE A 54 -2.14 3.71 9.91
N LEU A 55 -2.75 4.33 8.89
CA LEU A 55 -4.12 4.08 8.50
C LEU A 55 -4.16 3.19 7.26
N PHE A 56 -5.09 2.24 7.28
CA PHE A 56 -5.45 1.44 6.12
C PHE A 56 -6.75 1.98 5.53
N LEU A 57 -6.67 2.49 4.30
CA LEU A 57 -7.77 3.13 3.61
C LEU A 57 -8.46 2.16 2.64
N SER A 58 -9.79 2.25 2.60
CA SER A 58 -10.62 1.55 1.64
C SER A 58 -11.79 2.42 1.23
N ASN A 59 -12.05 2.52 -0.06
CA ASN A 59 -13.14 3.30 -0.64
C ASN A 59 -14.28 2.38 -1.10
N PRO A 60 -15.17 1.94 -0.18
CA PRO A 60 -16.29 1.10 -0.53
C PRO A 60 -17.28 1.84 -1.45
N LYS A 61 -18.00 1.10 -2.28
CA LYS A 61 -19.06 1.66 -3.11
C LYS A 61 -20.34 1.99 -2.32
N LYS A 62 -20.45 1.52 -1.07
CA LYS A 62 -21.57 1.81 -0.17
C LYS A 62 -21.46 3.25 0.33
N ALA A 63 -22.59 3.90 0.57
CA ALA A 63 -22.61 5.15 1.33
C ALA A 63 -21.98 4.95 2.73
N ILE A 64 -21.16 5.92 3.13
CA ILE A 64 -20.48 5.98 4.43
C ILE A 64 -21.50 6.46 5.47
N ASP A 65 -21.59 5.76 6.60
CA ASP A 65 -22.48 6.11 7.71
C ASP A 65 -21.79 7.09 8.67
N ILE A 66 -22.59 7.82 9.46
CA ILE A 66 -22.08 8.85 10.39
C ILE A 66 -21.17 8.18 11.45
N GLY A 67 -19.90 8.59 11.49
CA GLY A 67 -18.90 8.07 12.42
C GLY A 67 -17.96 7.02 11.81
N GLU A 68 -18.16 6.59 10.56
CA GLU A 68 -17.22 5.72 9.84
C GLU A 68 -16.03 6.52 9.26
N ILE A 69 -14.87 5.86 9.17
CA ILE A 69 -13.62 6.41 8.64
C ILE A 69 -13.09 5.41 7.62
N CYS A 70 -12.90 5.85 6.38
CA CYS A 70 -12.60 5.01 5.22
C CYS A 70 -11.31 5.43 4.53
#